data_AF-A0A6L7YBI7-F1
#
_entry.id   AF-A0A6L7YBI7-F1
#
_cell.length_a   1.000
_cell.length_b   1.000
_cell.length_c   1.000
_cell.angle_alpha   90.00
_cell.angle_beta   90.00
_cell.angle_gamma   90.00
#
_symmetry.space_group_name_H-M   'P 1'
#
loop_
_entity.id
_entity.type
_entity.pdbx_description
1 polymer ?
#
loop_
_entity_poly.entity_id
_entity_poly.type
_entity_poly.pdbx_seq_one_letter_code
_entity_poly.pdbx_strand_id
1 'polypeptide(L)'
;MRIFLRIEDERVAAASFLTSGCPASIGTSSAATELLIGRSLDEAAALSREDYAEAVGGLPKSKLHCSVLAAAAVREAIEGWRGDHAPAEAGERAGAAS
;
A
#
# COMPACT_ATOMS: atom_id res chain seq x y z
N MET A 1 -6.54 -4.97 -7.10
CA MET A 1 -5.26 -4.33 -7.46
C MET A 1 -4.16 -5.02 -6.68
N ARG A 2 -2.99 -5.24 -7.26
CA ARG A 2 -1.78 -5.67 -6.54
C ARG A 2 -0.75 -4.56 -6.60
N ILE A 3 -0.09 -4.29 -5.48
CA ILE A 3 1.03 -3.37 -5.39
C ILE A 3 2.27 -4.15 -4.94
N PHE A 4 3.41 -3.80 -5.48
CA PHE A 4 4.70 -4.41 -5.18
C PHE A 4 5.64 -3.31 -4.71
N LEU A 5 6.24 -3.51 -3.53
CA LEU A 5 7.15 -2.55 -2.91
C LEU A 5 8.53 -3.19 -2.81
N ARG A 6 9.56 -2.45 -3.22
CA ARG A 6 10.94 -2.74 -2.85
C ARG A 6 11.29 -1.85 -1.67
N ILE A 7 11.75 -2.45 -0.58
CA ILE A 7 12.02 -1.75 0.66
C ILE A 7 13.53 -1.83 0.94
N GLU A 8 14.13 -0.66 1.20
CA GLU A 8 15.56 -0.50 1.56
C GLU A 8 15.60 0.49 2.74
N ASP A 9 16.33 0.15 3.80
CA ASP A 9 16.45 0.98 5.02
C ASP A 9 15.10 1.49 5.58
N GLU A 10 14.11 0.59 5.68
CA GLU A 10 12.73 0.89 6.11
C GLU A 10 12.02 2.00 5.31
N ARG A 11 12.45 2.20 4.05
CA ARG A 11 11.85 3.13 3.09
C ARG A 11 11.46 2.42 1.80
N VAL A 12 10.44 2.93 1.13
CA VAL A 12 10.02 2.44 -0.18
C VAL A 12 11.01 2.93 -1.24
N ALA A 13 11.93 2.07 -1.68
CA ALA A 13 12.92 2.39 -2.71
C ALA A 13 12.32 2.36 -4.13
N ALA A 14 11.32 1.50 -4.36
CA ALA A 14 10.55 1.46 -5.60
C ALA A 14 9.16 0.90 -5.36
N ALA A 15 8.19 1.35 -6.15
CA ALA A 15 6.83 0.84 -6.14
C ALA A 15 6.37 0.53 -7.57
N SER A 16 5.69 -0.59 -7.76
CA SER A 16 5.01 -0.93 -9.02
C SER A 16 3.65 -1.53 -8.74
N PHE A 17 2.78 -1.59 -9.75
CA PHE A 17 1.42 -2.11 -9.59
C PHE A 17 1.00 -2.99 -10.76
N LEU A 18 0.06 -3.87 -10.46
CA LEU A 18 -0.74 -4.57 -11.47
C LEU A 18 -2.21 -4.40 -11.12
N THR A 19 -2.94 -3.73 -12.01
CA THR A 19 -4.36 -3.46 -11.82
C THR A 19 -5.12 -3.70 -13.13
N SER A 20 -6.40 -4.00 -13.00
CA SER A 20 -7.36 -4.00 -14.09
C SER A 20 -8.55 -3.16 -13.62
N GLY A 21 -9.16 -2.40 -14.54
CA GLY A 21 -10.29 -1.54 -14.19
C GLY A 21 -10.42 -0.33 -15.09
N CYS A 22 -11.21 0.64 -14.64
CA CYS A 22 -11.45 1.86 -15.40
C CYS A 22 -10.22 2.78 -15.39
N PRO A 23 -10.16 3.79 -16.28
CA PRO A 23 -9.04 4.74 -16.33
C PRO A 23 -8.76 5.44 -14.99
N ALA A 24 -9.80 5.70 -14.18
CA ALA A 24 -9.64 6.29 -12.85
C ALA A 24 -8.90 5.35 -11.88
N SER A 25 -9.16 4.04 -11.96
CA SER A 25 -8.45 3.05 -11.15
C SER A 25 -6.99 2.95 -11.56
N ILE A 26 -6.70 2.95 -12.87
CA ILE A 26 -5.31 2.93 -13.39
C ILE A 26 -4.57 4.21 -12.97
N GLY A 27 -5.19 5.38 -13.13
CA GLY A 27 -4.60 6.66 -12.73
C GLY A 27 -4.32 6.73 -11.22
N THR A 28 -5.27 6.27 -10.40
CA THR A 28 -5.08 6.23 -8.94
C THR A 28 -3.98 5.26 -8.53
N SER A 29 -3.89 4.08 -9.17
CA SER A 29 -2.80 3.12 -8.93
C SER A 29 -1.44 3.69 -9.31
N SER A 30 -1.36 4.42 -10.44
CA SER A 30 -0.12 5.08 -10.87
C SER A 30 0.29 6.22 -9.94
N ALA A 31 -0.65 7.07 -9.51
CA ALA A 31 -0.35 8.14 -8.56
C ALA A 31 0.07 7.58 -7.19
N ALA A 32 -0.54 6.46 -6.78
CA ALA A 32 -0.17 5.79 -5.54
C ALA A 32 1.30 5.34 -5.54
N THR A 33 1.86 4.82 -6.64
CA THR A 33 3.27 4.41 -6.65
C THR A 33 4.20 5.59 -6.44
N GLU A 34 3.94 6.72 -7.08
CA GLU A 34 4.74 7.94 -6.92
C GLU A 34 4.66 8.50 -5.51
N LEU A 35 3.48 8.46 -4.87
CA LEU A 35 3.31 8.92 -3.49
C LEU A 35 4.12 8.12 -2.48
N LEU A 36 4.40 6.85 -2.76
CA LEU A 36 5.04 5.91 -1.83
C LEU A 36 6.56 6.01 -1.89
N ILE A 37 7.14 6.20 -3.07
CA ILE A 37 8.59 6.15 -3.26
C ILE A 37 9.29 7.22 -2.40
N GLY A 38 10.30 6.79 -1.63
CA GLY A 38 11.08 7.63 -0.71
C GLY A 38 10.51 7.76 0.70
N ARG A 39 9.23 7.45 0.91
CA ARG A 39 8.60 7.48 2.25
C ARG A 39 9.09 6.33 3.12
N SER A 40 9.09 6.56 4.43
CA SER A 40 9.19 5.47 5.40
C SER A 40 7.94 4.59 5.35
N LEU A 41 8.04 3.36 5.88
CA LEU A 41 6.90 2.46 5.96
C LEU A 41 5.73 3.04 6.79
N ASP A 42 6.03 3.78 7.86
CA ASP A 42 5.00 4.43 8.67
C ASP A 42 4.31 5.57 7.91
N GLU A 43 5.07 6.40 7.21
CA GLU A 43 4.53 7.48 6.38
C GLU A 43 3.66 6.93 5.26
N ALA A 44 4.10 5.84 4.62
CA ALA A 44 3.35 5.17 3.57
C ALA A 44 2.06 4.52 4.10
N ALA A 45 2.11 3.85 5.25
CA ALA A 45 0.94 3.23 5.89
C ALA A 45 -0.07 4.26 6.42
N ALA A 46 0.39 5.46 6.77
CA ALA A 46 -0.47 6.55 7.26
C ALA A 46 -1.28 7.24 6.15
N LEU A 47 -0.92 7.05 4.87
CA LEU A 47 -1.64 7.65 3.75
C LEU A 47 -3.13 7.26 3.77
N SER A 48 -3.97 8.28 3.67
CA SER A 48 -5.42 8.20 3.65
C SER A 48 -5.94 8.05 2.22
N ARG A 49 -7.20 7.62 2.08
CA ARG A 49 -7.88 7.57 0.77
C ARG A 49 -7.99 8.97 0.14
N GLU A 50 -8.03 10.02 0.94
CA GLU A 50 -8.05 11.41 0.50
C GLU A 50 -6.71 11.81 -0.13
N ASP A 51 -5.57 11.38 0.44
CA ASP A 51 -4.24 11.64 -0.14
C ASP A 51 -4.12 11.04 -1.55
N TYR A 52 -4.59 9.80 -1.73
CA TYR A 52 -4.58 9.15 -3.04
C TYR A 52 -5.57 9.78 -4.04
N ALA A 53 -6.70 10.30 -3.55
CA ALA A 53 -7.66 11.01 -4.41
C ALA A 53 -7.10 12.36 -4.84
N GLU A 54 -6.44 13.09 -3.95
CA GLU A 54 -5.83 14.39 -4.23
C GLU A 54 -4.67 14.26 -5.22
N ALA A 55 -3.90 13.18 -5.14
CA ALA A 55 -2.79 12.93 -6.07
C ALA A 55 -3.21 12.76 -7.54
N VAL A 56 -4.50 12.53 -7.80
CA VAL A 56 -5.08 12.52 -9.16
C VAL A 56 -5.91 13.76 -9.48
N GLY A 57 -5.79 14.84 -8.67
CA GLY A 57 -6.54 16.09 -8.83
C GLY A 57 -7.96 16.03 -8.27
N GLY A 58 -8.22 15.09 -7.38
CA GLY A 58 -9.53 14.82 -6.79
C GLY A 58 -10.35 13.79 -7.57
N LEU A 59 -11.33 13.20 -6.88
CA LEU A 59 -12.27 12.25 -7.46
C LEU A 59 -13.71 12.69 -7.15
N PRO A 60 -14.65 12.61 -8.11
CA PRO A 60 -16.07 12.82 -7.80
C PRO A 60 -16.53 11.81 -6.75
N LYS A 61 -17.48 12.20 -5.88
CA LYS A 61 -17.94 11.38 -4.73
C LYS A 61 -18.28 9.93 -5.11
N SER A 62 -18.84 9.69 -6.30
CA SER A 62 -19.20 8.37 -6.80
C SER A 62 -17.99 7.44 -7.07
N LYS A 63 -16.77 7.97 -7.19
CA LYS A 63 -15.55 7.22 -7.53
C LYS A 63 -14.50 7.17 -6.42
N LEU A 64 -14.77 7.69 -5.23
CA LEU A 64 -13.87 7.62 -4.06
C LEU A 64 -13.53 6.18 -3.65
N HIS A 65 -14.34 5.18 -4.00
CA HIS A 65 -14.02 3.78 -3.73
C HIS A 65 -12.73 3.32 -4.43
N CYS A 66 -12.32 3.96 -5.53
CA CYS A 66 -11.09 3.64 -6.23
C CYS A 66 -9.83 3.97 -5.41
N SER A 67 -9.87 5.02 -4.57
CA SER A 67 -8.74 5.38 -3.69
C SER A 67 -8.68 4.50 -2.43
N VAL A 68 -9.79 3.88 -2.03
CA VAL A 68 -9.83 2.90 -0.93
C VAL A 68 -9.02 1.65 -1.26
N LEU A 69 -9.07 1.18 -2.52
CA LEU A 69 -8.32 0.01 -2.95
C LEU A 69 -6.80 0.22 -2.90
N ALA A 70 -6.34 1.43 -3.21
CA ALA A 70 -4.92 1.79 -3.13
C ALA A 70 -4.42 1.76 -1.69
N ALA A 71 -5.13 2.46 -0.80
CA ALA A 71 -4.76 2.54 0.62
C ALA A 71 -4.73 1.15 1.29
N ALA A 72 -5.71 0.30 1.00
CA ALA A 72 -5.78 -1.05 1.55
C ALA A 72 -4.60 -1.92 1.08
N ALA A 73 -4.32 -1.95 -0.23
CA ALA A 73 -3.24 -2.76 -0.79
C ALA A 73 -1.85 -2.33 -0.29
N VAL A 74 -1.63 -1.03 -0.07
CA VAL A 74 -0.39 -0.50 0.51
C VAL A 74 -0.20 -1.01 1.93
N ARG A 75 -1.24 -0.91 2.77
CA ARG A 75 -1.18 -1.39 4.17
C ARG A 75 -0.89 -2.88 4.22
N GLU A 76 -1.60 -3.67 3.42
CA GLU A 76 -1.40 -5.11 3.33
C GLU A 76 0.04 -5.46 2.90
N ALA A 77 0.59 -4.77 1.90
CA ALA A 77 1.98 -5.00 1.45
C ALA A 77 3.01 -4.66 2.53
N ILE A 78 2.82 -3.57 3.28
CA ILE A 78 3.72 -3.15 4.37
C ILE A 78 3.61 -4.10 5.56
N GLU A 79 2.39 -4.50 5.93
CA GLU A 79 2.15 -5.47 7.00
C GLU A 79 2.76 -6.84 6.67
N GLY A 80 2.62 -7.30 5.43
CA GLY A 80 3.27 -8.51 4.94
C GLY A 80 4.79 -8.44 5.07
N TRP A 81 5.40 -7.35 4.59
CA TRP A 81 6.85 -7.15 4.73
C TRP A 81 7.30 -7.14 6.20
N ARG A 82 6.56 -6.45 7.08
CA ARG A 82 6.84 -6.43 8.52
C ARG A 82 6.71 -7.80 9.17
N GLY A 83 5.77 -8.64 8.72
CA GLY A 83 5.63 -10.01 9.19
C GLY A 83 6.83 -10.88 8.82
N ASP A 84 7.31 -10.74 7.58
CA ASP A 84 8.46 -11.50 7.07
C ASP A 84 9.81 -11.00 7.62
N HIS A 85 9.88 -9.72 8.04
CA HIS A 85 11.09 -9.05 8.51
C HIS A 85 11.00 -8.61 9.97
N ALA A 86 10.04 -9.15 10.73
CA ALA A 86 9.99 -8.93 12.17
C ALA A 86 11.30 -9.40 12.79
N PRO A 87 11.91 -8.64 13.73
CA PRO A 87 13.02 -9.17 14.48
C PRO A 87 12.58 -10.50 15.10
N ALA A 88 13.38 -11.55 14.92
CA ALA A 88 13.24 -12.75 15.74
C ALA A 88 13.18 -12.29 17.20
N GLU A 89 12.27 -12.87 17.99
CA GLU A 89 11.91 -12.53 19.38
C GLU A 89 10.62 -11.69 19.56
N ALA A 90 9.47 -12.33 19.32
CA ALA A 90 8.27 -12.18 20.15
C ALA A 90 7.39 -13.44 20.08
N GLY A 91 7.79 -14.48 20.82
CA GLY A 91 6.90 -15.41 21.55
C GLY A 91 5.91 -16.28 20.75
N GLU A 92 6.22 -17.58 20.71
CA GLU A 92 5.27 -18.68 20.92
C GLU A 92 3.88 -18.54 20.26
N ARG A 93 3.72 -19.06 19.04
CA ARG A 93 2.45 -19.68 18.66
C ARG A 93 2.54 -21.17 18.90
N ALA A 94 2.09 -21.52 20.11
CA ALA A 94 1.71 -22.84 20.56
C ALA A 94 0.92 -23.62 19.49
N GLY A 95 1.14 -24.93 19.46
CA GLY A 95 0.58 -25.85 18.48
C GLY A 95 -0.94 -26.11 18.59
N ALA A 96 -1.30 -27.22 17.92
CA ALA A 96 -2.64 -27.78 17.68
C ALA A 96 -3.37 -27.14 16.47
N ALA A 97 -4.00 -27.88 15.57
CA ALA A 97 -4.44 -29.29 15.54
C ALA A 97 -4.49 -29.76 14.06
N SER A 98 -4.05 -30.99 13.76
CA SER A 98 -4.89 -32.17 13.42
C SER A 98 -5.68 -32.04 12.13
#